data_AF-A0A946DAQ3-F1
#
_entry.id   AF-A0A946DAQ3-F1
#
_cell.length_a   1.000
_cell.length_b   1.000
_cell.length_c   1.000
_cell.angle_alpha   90.00
_cell.angle_beta   90.00
_cell.angle_gamma   90.00
#
_symmetry.space_group_name_H-M   'P 1'
#
loop_
_entity.id
_entity.type
_entity.pdbx_description
1 polymer ?
#
loop_
_entity_poly.entity_id
_entity_poly.type
_entity_poly.pdbx_seq_one_letter_code
_entity_poly.pdbx_strand_id
1 'polypeptide(L)' 'IDDSEPVNADLMLHTQGIIAECYNRKYPAFIDHLITGRLSTRFVVNNSFRQYLYSARDRVDFATLPDHCPISLSLNL' A
#
# COMPACT_ATOMS: atom_id res chain seq x y z
N ILE A 1 3.03 -0.89 -13.61
CA ILE A 1 3.16 -2.37 -13.62
C ILE A 1 2.28 -2.81 -14.77
N ASP A 2 2.82 -3.53 -15.75
CA ASP A 2 2.06 -3.98 -16.92
C ASP A 2 2.53 -5.42 -17.18
N ASP A 3 1.71 -6.38 -16.81
CA ASP A 3 1.91 -7.82 -17.10
C ASP A 3 1.29 -8.20 -18.45
N SER A 4 0.85 -7.20 -19.23
CA SER A 4 0.14 -7.36 -20.50
C SER A 4 -1.21 -8.07 -20.39
N GLU A 5 -1.77 -8.23 -19.19
CA GLU A 5 -3.05 -8.90 -18.97
C GLU A 5 -3.98 -8.09 -18.02
N PRO A 6 -5.00 -7.39 -18.55
CA PRO A 6 -5.34 -7.25 -19.96
C PRO A 6 -4.34 -6.35 -20.72
N VAL A 7 -4.24 -6.59 -22.03
CA VAL A 7 -3.40 -5.79 -22.94
C VAL A 7 -3.68 -4.29 -22.75
N ASN A 8 -2.63 -3.51 -22.47
CA ASN A 8 -2.68 -2.07 -22.16
C ASN A 8 -3.46 -1.71 -20.88
N ALA A 9 -3.39 -2.55 -19.84
CA ALA A 9 -3.84 -2.13 -18.53
C ALA A 9 -2.92 -1.00 -18.03
N ASP A 10 -3.35 0.24 -18.25
CA ASP A 10 -2.73 1.44 -17.68
C ASP A 10 -2.89 1.40 -16.15
N LEU A 11 -2.02 0.65 -15.45
CA LEU A 11 -2.06 0.44 -14.01
C LEU A 11 -1.09 1.38 -13.29
N MET A 12 -1.60 2.05 -12.27
CA MET A 12 -0.83 2.90 -11.38
C MET A 12 -0.58 2.18 -10.05
N LEU A 13 0.69 2.05 -9.69
CA LEU A 13 1.13 1.51 -8.40
C LEU A 13 1.33 2.66 -7.41
N HIS A 14 0.53 2.71 -6.35
CA HIS A 14 0.57 3.81 -5.36
C HIS A 14 1.71 3.68 -4.35
N THR A 15 2.41 2.55 -4.32
CA THR A 15 3.61 2.32 -3.49
C THR A 15 4.91 2.56 -4.26
N GLN A 16 4.87 2.95 -5.54
CA GLN A 16 6.05 3.13 -6.37
C GLN A 16 6.97 4.21 -5.76
N GLY A 17 8.21 3.83 -5.43
CA GLY A 17 9.19 4.74 -4.84
C GLY A 17 8.97 5.08 -3.36
N ILE A 18 8.01 4.44 -2.69
CA ILE A 18 7.76 4.60 -1.25
C ILE A 18 8.42 3.43 -0.50
N ILE A 19 9.08 3.73 0.62
CA ILE A 19 9.70 2.72 1.49
C ILE A 19 8.67 2.21 2.50
N ALA A 20 8.56 0.90 2.67
CA ALA A 20 7.71 0.30 3.68
C ALA A 20 8.31 0.49 5.09
N GLU A 21 7.49 0.96 6.03
CA GLU A 21 7.89 1.24 7.42
C GLU A 21 7.42 0.19 8.42
N CYS A 22 6.53 -0.71 7.99
CA CYS A 22 6.03 -1.81 8.81
C CYS A 22 7.16 -2.61 9.47
N TYR A 23 6.95 -3.02 10.73
CA TYR A 23 7.92 -3.75 11.52
C TYR A 23 9.33 -3.14 11.50
N ASN A 24 9.42 -1.80 11.62
CA ASN A 24 10.69 -1.07 11.60
C ASN A 24 11.50 -1.34 10.32
N ARG A 25 10.82 -1.28 9.16
CA ARG A 25 11.43 -1.49 7.84
C ARG A 25 12.08 -2.87 7.69
N LYS A 26 11.54 -3.90 8.36
CA LYS A 26 12.00 -5.29 8.23
C LYS A 26 12.08 -5.72 6.75
N TYR A 27 11.14 -5.24 5.95
CA TYR A 27 11.14 -5.36 4.49
C TYR A 27 11.13 -3.95 3.88
N PRO A 28 12.13 -3.58 3.05
CA PRO A 28 12.25 -2.22 2.51
C PRO A 28 11.23 -1.93 1.40
N ALA A 29 10.77 -2.97 0.70
CA ALA A 29 9.74 -2.89 -0.31
C ALA A 29 8.37 -3.25 0.29
N PHE A 30 7.33 -2.60 -0.23
CA PHE A 30 5.96 -3.05 0.01
C PHE A 30 5.74 -4.43 -0.63
N ILE A 31 5.11 -5.33 0.12
CA ILE A 31 4.58 -6.60 -0.38
C ILE A 31 3.05 -6.56 -0.49
N ASP A 32 2.42 -5.65 0.24
CA ASP A 32 1.01 -5.29 0.09
C ASP A 32 0.90 -4.12 -0.90
N HIS A 33 0.02 -4.27 -1.90
CA HIS A 33 -0.12 -3.28 -2.98
C HIS A 33 -1.57 -2.86 -3.18
N LEU A 34 -1.76 -1.56 -3.42
CA LEU A 34 -2.99 -1.00 -3.98
C LEU A 34 -2.66 -0.50 -5.38
N ILE A 35 -3.39 -1.04 -6.37
CA ILE A 35 -3.19 -0.76 -7.79
C ILE A 35 -4.51 -0.25 -8.36
N THR A 36 -4.46 0.83 -9.14
CA THR A 36 -5.65 1.38 -9.83
C THR A 36 -5.43 1.39 -11.33
N GLY A 37 -6.49 1.05 -12.08
CA GLY A 37 -6.51 1.29 -13.52
C GLY A 37 -6.75 2.76 -13.84
N ARG A 38 -6.43 3.17 -15.06
CA ARG A 38 -6.52 4.58 -15.52
C ARG A 38 -7.82 5.31 -15.20
N LEU A 39 -8.98 4.65 -15.30
CA LEU A 39 -10.26 5.27 -14.96
C LEU A 39 -10.38 5.52 -13.46
N SER A 40 -10.05 4.52 -12.63
CA SER A 40 -10.17 4.64 -11.17
C SER A 40 -9.10 5.54 -10.55
N THR A 41 -7.94 5.64 -11.17
CA THR A 41 -6.87 6.58 -10.77
C THR A 41 -7.38 8.03 -10.69
N ARG A 42 -8.37 8.42 -11.49
CA ARG A 42 -8.93 9.78 -11.50
C ARG A 42 -9.69 10.13 -10.22
N PHE A 43 -10.16 9.12 -9.50
CA PHE A 43 -10.87 9.29 -8.23
C PHE A 43 -9.91 9.29 -7.04
N VAL A 44 -8.64 8.95 -7.24
CA VAL A 44 -7.66 8.90 -6.15
C VAL A 44 -7.38 10.30 -5.64
N VAL A 45 -7.55 10.51 -4.34
CA VAL A 45 -7.16 11.76 -3.69
C VAL A 45 -5.63 11.85 -3.68
N ASN A 46 -5.08 12.95 -4.20
CA ASN A 46 -3.63 13.16 -4.25
C ASN A 46 -2.98 12.99 -2.87
N ASN A 47 -1.83 12.32 -2.82
CA ASN A 47 -1.07 12.06 -1.59
C ASN A 47 -1.89 11.38 -0.48
N SER A 48 -2.90 10.56 -0.83
CA SER A 48 -3.75 9.87 0.14
C SER A 48 -3.27 8.49 0.56
N PHE A 49 -2.22 7.95 -0.09
CA PHE A 49 -1.63 6.69 0.32
C PHE A 49 -1.13 6.78 1.78
N ARG A 50 -1.47 5.78 2.59
CA ARG A 50 -1.01 5.66 3.98
C ARG A 50 -0.67 4.21 4.30
N GLN A 51 0.33 4.03 5.16
CA GLN A 51 0.59 2.78 5.87
C GLN A 51 0.33 3.01 7.37
N TYR A 52 -0.40 2.12 8.00
CA TYR A 52 -0.72 2.21 9.43
C TYR A 52 0.23 1.32 10.21
N LEU A 53 1.00 1.93 11.11
CA LEU A 53 2.02 1.24 11.89
C LEU A 53 1.46 0.86 13.27
N TYR A 54 1.69 -0.40 13.67
CA TYR A 54 1.45 -0.82 15.04
C TYR A 54 2.37 -0.04 16.00
N SER A 55 1.77 0.56 17.03
CA SER A 55 2.46 1.39 18.00
C SER A 55 3.33 0.54 18.92
N ALA A 56 4.27 1.17 19.63
CA ALA A 56 5.10 0.48 20.64
C ALA A 56 4.28 -0.19 21.76
N ARG A 57 3.02 0.24 21.99
CA ARG A 57 2.11 -0.41 22.95
C ARG A 57 1.49 -1.69 22.40
N ASP A 58 1.28 -1.76 21.09
CA ASP A 58 0.79 -2.96 20.40
C ASP A 58 1.88 -4.03 20.29
N ARG A 59 3.15 -3.62 20.33
CA ARG A 59 4.34 -4.49 20.28
C ARG A 59 4.53 -5.40 21.50
N VAL A 60 3.78 -5.17 22.58
CA VAL A 60 3.87 -5.98 23.81
C VAL A 60 3.49 -7.44 23.54
N ASP A 61 2.74 -7.70 22.47
CA ASP A 61 2.48 -9.06 21.99
C ASP A 61 2.59 -9.16 20.46
N PHE A 62 3.81 -8.96 19.95
CA PHE A 62 4.10 -9.16 18.53
C PHE A 62 3.72 -10.56 18.00
N ALA A 63 3.53 -11.55 18.87
CA ALA A 63 3.15 -12.90 18.46
C ALA A 63 1.65 -13.00 18.08
N THR A 64 0.82 -12.05 18.50
CA THR A 64 -0.62 -12.01 18.16
C THR A 64 -0.97 -10.95 17.11
N LEU A 65 -0.05 -10.04 16.80
CA LEU A 65 -0.25 -9.07 15.73
C LEU A 65 -0.19 -9.74 14.34
N PRO A 66 -1.05 -9.31 13.39
CA PRO A 66 -0.92 -9.72 11.99
C PRO A 66 0.46 -9.35 11.44
N ASP A 67 1.05 -10.26 10.68
CA ASP A 67 2.37 -10.13 10.06
C ASP A 67 2.45 -9.08 8.94
N HIS A 68 1.32 -8.42 8.63
CA HIS A 68 1.20 -7.30 7.69
C HIS A 68 0.67 -6.04 8.39
N CYS A 69 1.14 -4.87 7.93
CA CYS A 69 0.59 -3.58 8.34
C CYS A 69 -0.46 -3.12 7.32
N PRO A 70 -1.63 -2.62 7.76
CA PRO A 70 -2.64 -2.10 6.85
C PRO A 70 -2.11 -0.95 5.98
N ILE A 71 -2.55 -0.90 4.73
CA ILE A 71 -2.35 0.21 3.82
C ILE A 71 -3.70 0.74 3.32
N SER A 72 -3.79 2.02 3.00
CA SER A 72 -5.02 2.63 2.48
C SER A 72 -4.75 3.61 1.35
N LEU A 73 -5.79 3.82 0.53
CA LEU A 73 -5.90 4.84 -0.49
C LEU A 73 -7.28 5.48 -0.38
N SER A 74 -7.38 6.80 -0.50
CA SER A 74 -8.68 7.49 -0.46
C SER A 74 -9.20 7.77 -1.86
N LEU A 75 -10.49 7.56 -2.07
CA LEU A 75 -11.20 7.84 -3.32
C LEU A 75 -12.25 8.94 -3.10
N ASN A 76 -12.43 9.82 -4.08
CA ASN A 76 -13.51 10.78 -4.16
C ASN A 76 -14.41 10.40 -5.35
N LEU A 77 -15.61 9.87 -5.07
CA LEU A 77 -16.53 9.27 -6.04
C LEU A 77 -17.75 10.15 -6.29
#